data_AF-A0A2Z6QHT8-F1
#
_entry.id   AF-A0A2Z6QHT8-F1
#
_cell.length_a   1.000
_cell.length_b   1.000
_cell.length_c   1.000
_cell.angle_alpha   90.00
_cell.angle_beta   90.00
_cell.angle_gamma   90.00
#
_symmetry.space_group_name_H-M   'P 1'
#
loop_
_entity.id
_entity.type
_entity.pdbx_description
1 polymer ?
#
loop_
_entity_poly.entity_id
_entity_poly.type
_entity_poly.pdbx_seq_one_letter_code
_entity_poly.pdbx_strand_id
1 'polypeptide(L)'
;MVFQVQLSIDRTESEVIVKLTADTSLFGTNSKIDQILITFQETLNELLQIENINGELTYKRNFDIKTIKHVVLFKLDHGCSGPSPNIVILEPRINPNSDKEILHATEIYGLLSLASHLGAAVEIAINIYIESKNISFFKIMDGKNDTHICLKIWYLYYRWAGIWKVYKMGIRVGNFGIQKDFLAAAEPLFASAAKSNYTTAIAHYLSIIAAHPQLEEKLHYVGSFKILHEKNEDSNSYHTCFGFDKALETFGAKYVKQNITGNTIDEKSLRNQIKAC
;
A
#
# COMPACT_ATOMS: atom_id res chain seq x y z
N MET A 1 17.60 8.35 12.65
CA MET A 1 16.78 9.38 11.96
C MET A 1 15.57 9.69 12.83
N VAL A 2 15.34 10.96 13.16
CA VAL A 2 14.13 11.38 13.88
C VAL A 2 13.26 12.14 12.89
N PHE A 3 12.00 11.73 12.78
CA PHE A 3 10.99 12.42 11.99
C PHE A 3 10.12 13.22 12.94
N GLN A 4 10.06 14.54 12.74
CA GLN A 4 9.11 15.39 13.43
C GLN A 4 8.16 15.99 12.40
N VAL A 5 6.87 15.69 12.53
CA VAL A 5 5.81 16.33 11.76
C VAL A 5 5.00 17.19 12.70
N GLN A 6 4.88 18.48 12.37
CA GLN A 6 3.88 19.31 13.01
C GLN A 6 2.51 18.97 12.40
N LEU A 7 1.62 18.43 13.23
CA LEU A 7 0.25 18.14 12.82
C LEU A 7 -0.50 19.46 12.61
N SER A 8 -1.36 19.50 11.59
CA SER A 8 -2.24 20.64 11.32
C SER A 8 -3.42 20.75 12.28
N ILE A 9 -3.51 19.86 13.27
CA ILE A 9 -4.58 19.80 14.26
C ILE A 9 -3.96 19.89 15.65
N ASP A 10 -4.43 20.85 16.44
CA ASP A 10 -4.15 20.96 17.86
C ASP A 10 -5.25 20.21 18.63
N ARG A 11 -4.90 19.20 19.43
CA ARG A 11 -5.88 18.47 20.26
C ARG A 11 -5.35 18.24 21.66
N THR A 12 -6.06 18.85 22.61
CA THR A 12 -5.84 18.76 24.06
C THR A 12 -6.73 17.72 24.76
N GLU A 13 -7.55 16.98 24.02
CA GLU A 13 -8.48 16.00 24.60
C GLU A 13 -7.78 14.67 24.95
N SER A 14 -8.20 14.05 26.06
CA SER A 14 -7.69 12.77 26.52
C SER A 14 -8.07 11.62 25.57
N GLU A 15 -7.21 10.60 25.52
CA GLU A 15 -7.37 9.46 24.64
C GLU A 15 -8.57 8.58 25.07
N VAL A 16 -9.55 8.42 24.18
CA VAL A 16 -10.68 7.51 24.37
C VAL A 16 -10.29 6.12 23.84
N ILE A 17 -10.20 5.15 24.73
CA ILE A 17 -9.86 3.75 24.39
C ILE A 17 -11.16 2.96 24.18
N VAL A 18 -11.27 2.31 23.03
CA VAL A 18 -12.39 1.43 22.67
C VAL A 18 -12.06 0.00 23.07
N LYS A 19 -12.99 -0.66 23.77
CA LYS A 19 -12.87 -2.08 24.12
C LYS A 19 -13.27 -2.94 22.92
N LEU A 20 -12.35 -3.78 22.44
CA LEU A 20 -12.61 -4.73 21.36
C LEU A 20 -13.43 -5.92 21.88
N THR A 21 -14.33 -6.41 21.05
CA THR A 21 -15.15 -7.63 21.30
C THR A 21 -14.88 -8.67 20.22
N ALA A 22 -15.38 -9.90 20.43
CA ALA A 22 -15.29 -10.96 19.43
C ALA A 22 -15.96 -10.60 18.08
N ASP A 23 -16.90 -9.65 18.08
CA ASP A 23 -17.61 -9.18 16.88
C ASP A 23 -16.84 -8.08 16.13
N THR A 24 -15.70 -7.62 16.66
CA THR A 24 -14.91 -6.59 16.01
C THR A 24 -14.17 -7.18 14.80
N SER A 25 -14.67 -6.90 13.61
CA SER A 25 -14.04 -7.35 12.36
C SER A 25 -12.74 -6.59 12.11
N LEU A 26 -11.61 -7.22 12.42
CA LEU A 26 -10.27 -6.69 12.15
C LEU A 26 -9.71 -7.14 10.80
N PHE A 27 -10.25 -8.21 10.23
CA PHE A 27 -9.67 -8.92 9.09
C PHE A 27 -10.68 -9.14 7.98
N GLY A 28 -10.14 -9.39 6.79
CA GLY A 28 -10.90 -9.77 5.61
C GLY A 28 -11.02 -8.66 4.58
N THR A 29 -11.63 -9.02 3.46
CA THR A 29 -11.86 -8.08 2.37
C THR A 29 -12.81 -6.99 2.86
N ASN A 30 -12.44 -5.74 2.60
CA ASN A 30 -13.28 -4.58 2.87
C ASN A 30 -13.70 -3.91 1.55
N SER A 31 -14.78 -3.13 1.61
CA SER A 31 -15.36 -2.48 0.44
C SER A 31 -14.40 -1.56 -0.30
N LYS A 32 -13.41 -0.97 0.39
CA LYS A 32 -12.39 -0.12 -0.26
C LYS A 32 -11.43 -0.92 -1.11
N ILE A 33 -10.98 -2.09 -0.66
CA ILE A 33 -10.16 -2.98 -1.49
C ILE A 33 -10.94 -3.42 -2.73
N ASP A 34 -12.21 -3.78 -2.58
CA ASP A 34 -13.04 -4.11 -3.73
C ASP A 34 -13.17 -2.91 -4.67
N GLN A 35 -13.47 -1.70 -4.18
CA GLN A 35 -13.50 -0.48 -4.99
C GLN A 35 -12.19 -0.23 -5.76
N ILE A 36 -11.04 -0.45 -5.13
CA ILE A 36 -9.75 -0.25 -5.82
C ILE A 36 -9.55 -1.31 -6.93
N LEU A 37 -9.95 -2.56 -6.68
CA LEU A 37 -9.92 -3.60 -7.72
C LEU A 37 -10.87 -3.27 -8.89
N ILE A 38 -12.01 -2.62 -8.60
CA ILE A 38 -12.92 -2.08 -9.63
C ILE A 38 -12.23 -0.99 -10.42
N THR A 39 -11.58 -0.04 -9.76
CA THR A 39 -10.83 1.02 -10.42
C THR A 39 -9.72 0.47 -11.34
N PHE A 40 -9.04 -0.62 -10.93
CA PHE A 40 -8.07 -1.30 -11.79
C PHE A 40 -8.74 -1.86 -13.05
N GLN A 41 -9.84 -2.58 -12.86
CA GLN A 41 -10.59 -3.18 -13.94
C GLN A 41 -11.13 -2.13 -14.93
N GLU A 42 -11.77 -1.07 -14.44
CA GLU A 42 -12.29 0.05 -15.24
C GLU A 42 -11.16 0.73 -16.02
N THR A 43 -10.03 0.98 -15.37
CA THR A 43 -8.85 1.56 -16.04
C THR A 43 -8.33 0.68 -17.16
N LEU A 44 -8.33 -0.64 -16.97
CA LEU A 44 -7.96 -1.55 -18.06
C LEU A 44 -8.99 -1.57 -19.17
N ASN A 45 -10.28 -1.55 -18.87
CA ASN A 45 -11.32 -1.52 -19.89
C ASN A 45 -11.24 -0.24 -20.74
N GLU A 46 -10.98 0.91 -20.11
CA GLU A 46 -10.73 2.20 -20.80
C GLU A 46 -9.52 2.14 -21.75
N LEU A 47 -8.45 1.43 -21.34
CA LEU A 47 -7.23 1.28 -22.12
C LEU A 47 -7.35 0.25 -23.25
N LEU A 48 -7.98 -0.88 -22.96
CA LEU A 48 -8.16 -1.99 -23.90
C LEU A 48 -9.21 -1.67 -24.96
N GLN A 49 -10.29 -0.94 -24.61
CA GLN A 49 -11.40 -0.62 -25.52
C GLN A 49 -11.86 -1.86 -26.27
N ILE A 50 -12.24 -2.89 -25.51
CA ILE A 50 -12.64 -4.17 -26.06
C ILE A 50 -13.98 -3.99 -26.76
N GLU A 51 -14.04 -4.37 -28.03
CA GLU A 51 -15.25 -4.39 -28.83
C GLU A 51 -15.49 -5.83 -29.30
N ASN A 52 -16.73 -6.28 -29.19
CA ASN A 52 -17.16 -7.58 -29.70
C ASN A 52 -18.10 -7.36 -30.88
N ILE A 53 -17.59 -7.54 -32.10
CA ILE A 53 -18.35 -7.38 -33.33
C ILE A 53 -18.57 -8.77 -33.92
N ASN A 54 -19.81 -9.28 -33.86
CA ASN A 54 -20.20 -10.59 -34.42
C ASN A 54 -19.36 -11.78 -33.92
N GLY A 55 -18.88 -11.74 -32.67
CA GLY A 55 -18.04 -12.79 -32.08
C GLY A 55 -16.55 -12.61 -32.34
N GLU A 56 -16.14 -11.61 -33.13
CA GLU A 56 -14.75 -11.21 -33.28
C GLU A 56 -14.42 -10.10 -32.28
N LEU A 57 -13.45 -10.39 -31.40
CA LEU A 57 -12.97 -9.45 -30.39
C LEU A 57 -11.86 -8.59 -30.97
N THR A 58 -12.07 -7.28 -30.93
CA THR A 58 -11.02 -6.30 -31.21
C THR A 58 -10.70 -5.52 -29.93
N TYR A 59 -9.43 -5.21 -29.72
CA TYR A 59 -8.98 -4.43 -28.57
C TYR A 59 -7.63 -3.78 -28.88
N LYS A 60 -7.39 -2.63 -28.27
CA LYS A 60 -6.13 -1.90 -28.35
C LYS A 60 -5.04 -2.70 -27.66
N ARG A 61 -3.87 -2.77 -28.31
CA ARG A 61 -2.66 -3.44 -27.77
C ARG A 61 -1.50 -2.47 -27.51
N ASN A 62 -1.65 -1.22 -27.94
CA ASN A 62 -0.62 -0.18 -27.84
C ASN A 62 -0.72 0.56 -26.51
N PHE A 63 -0.45 -0.14 -25.40
CA PHE A 63 -0.31 0.50 -24.09
C PHE A 63 0.85 -0.15 -23.30
N ASP A 64 1.57 0.67 -22.54
CA ASP A 64 2.63 0.22 -21.65
C ASP A 64 2.05 -0.05 -20.25
N ILE A 65 2.58 -1.06 -19.56
CA ILE A 65 2.27 -1.32 -18.14
C ILE A 65 2.61 -0.11 -17.26
N LYS A 66 3.55 0.76 -17.68
CA LYS A 66 3.79 2.05 -17.03
C LYS A 66 2.57 2.96 -17.11
N THR A 67 1.92 3.05 -18.27
CA THR A 67 0.69 3.85 -18.46
C THR A 67 -0.41 3.37 -17.52
N ILE A 68 -0.64 2.06 -17.42
CA ILE A 68 -1.61 1.48 -16.48
C ILE A 68 -1.28 1.91 -15.05
N LYS A 69 -0.01 1.78 -14.64
CA LYS A 69 0.43 2.17 -13.29
C LYS A 69 0.19 3.65 -13.01
N HIS A 70 0.44 4.53 -13.98
CA HIS A 70 0.24 5.97 -13.82
C HIS A 70 -1.24 6.34 -13.70
N VAL A 71 -2.09 5.83 -14.59
CA VAL A 71 -3.54 6.12 -14.56
C VAL A 71 -4.16 5.61 -13.28
N VAL A 72 -3.83 4.38 -12.88
CA VAL A 72 -4.31 3.80 -11.63
C VAL A 72 -3.86 4.63 -10.43
N LEU A 73 -2.59 5.02 -10.36
CA LEU A 73 -2.08 5.81 -9.24
C LEU A 73 -2.76 7.18 -9.15
N PHE A 74 -3.10 7.78 -10.29
CA PHE A 74 -3.83 9.05 -10.35
C PHE A 74 -5.28 8.94 -9.85
N LYS A 75 -5.93 7.77 -10.05
CA LYS A 75 -7.29 7.52 -9.57
C LYS A 75 -7.36 7.18 -8.07
N LEU A 76 -6.22 6.95 -7.39
CA LEU A 76 -6.19 6.66 -5.96
C LEU A 76 -6.14 7.94 -5.13
N ASP A 77 -6.86 7.93 -4.01
CA ASP A 77 -6.79 9.02 -3.03
C ASP A 77 -5.39 9.11 -2.43
N HIS A 78 -4.78 10.28 -2.58
CA HIS A 78 -3.48 10.57 -1.99
C HIS A 78 -3.66 10.93 -0.51
N GLY A 79 -2.82 10.34 0.33
CA GLY A 79 -2.76 10.64 1.76
C GLY A 79 -1.60 11.58 2.11
N CYS A 80 -1.32 11.69 3.41
CA CYS A 80 -0.34 12.62 3.96
C CYS A 80 -0.61 14.09 3.61
N SER A 81 -1.70 14.58 4.20
CA SER A 81 -2.11 15.99 4.18
C SER A 81 -1.25 16.89 5.04
N GLY A 82 -0.28 16.34 5.79
CA GLY A 82 0.65 17.11 6.62
C GLY A 82 1.79 17.77 5.82
N PRO A 83 2.45 18.80 6.39
CA PRO A 83 3.70 19.29 5.84
C PRO A 83 4.75 18.17 5.82
N SER A 84 5.72 18.25 4.91
CA SER A 84 6.84 17.32 4.91
C SER A 84 7.54 17.35 6.28
N PRO A 85 7.81 16.19 6.90
CA PRO A 85 8.48 16.16 8.20
C PRO A 85 9.83 16.86 8.16
N ASN A 86 10.17 17.49 9.27
CA ASN A 86 11.55 17.85 9.55
C ASN A 86 12.33 16.57 9.84
N ILE A 87 13.38 16.35 9.06
CA ILE A 87 14.23 15.17 9.14
C ILE A 87 15.53 15.56 9.83
N VAL A 88 15.85 14.87 10.91
CA VAL A 88 17.18 14.91 11.48
C VAL A 88 17.84 13.54 11.30
N ILE A 89 18.87 13.48 10.44
CA ILE A 89 19.70 12.31 10.26
C ILE A 89 20.78 12.34 11.36
N LEU A 90 20.57 11.56 12.43
CA LEU A 90 21.63 11.27 13.39
C LEU A 90 22.66 10.38 12.68
N GLU A 91 23.95 10.73 12.77
CA GLU A 91 25.03 10.16 11.97
C GLU A 91 24.91 8.63 11.79
N PRO A 92 24.97 8.14 10.54
CA PRO A 92 24.89 6.71 10.28
C PRO A 92 26.15 6.02 10.84
N ARG A 93 25.98 5.15 11.84
CA ARG A 93 27.03 4.18 12.17
C ARG A 93 27.23 3.22 10.99
N ILE A 94 28.46 2.74 10.85
CA ILE A 94 28.96 1.85 9.79
C ILE A 94 27.92 0.80 9.39
N ASN A 95 27.75 0.61 8.08
CA ASN A 95 26.82 -0.26 7.38
C ASN A 95 26.91 -1.77 7.77
N PRO A 96 25.99 -2.36 8.56
CA PRO A 96 25.92 -3.82 8.79
C PRO A 96 25.26 -4.64 7.66
N ASN A 97 25.26 -4.20 6.38
CA ASN A 97 24.59 -4.99 5.34
C ASN A 97 25.49 -6.18 5.04
N SER A 98 25.03 -7.40 5.36
CA SER A 98 25.59 -8.57 4.71
C SER A 98 25.03 -8.65 3.29
N ASP A 99 25.85 -8.99 2.31
CA ASP A 99 25.43 -9.17 0.91
C ASP A 99 24.27 -10.17 0.77
N LYS A 100 24.09 -11.06 1.76
CA LYS A 100 23.03 -12.05 1.83
C LYS A 100 21.64 -11.46 2.09
N GLU A 101 21.54 -10.42 2.91
CA GLU A 101 20.27 -9.73 3.17
C GLU A 101 19.87 -8.84 2.00
N ILE A 102 20.85 -8.21 1.34
CA ILE A 102 20.64 -7.47 0.09
C ILE A 102 20.14 -8.43 -0.98
N LEU A 103 20.82 -9.58 -1.18
CA LEU A 103 20.42 -10.60 -2.14
C LEU A 103 18.98 -11.08 -1.90
N HIS A 104 18.64 -11.41 -0.66
CA HIS A 104 17.30 -11.85 -0.27
C HIS A 104 16.23 -10.77 -0.50
N ALA A 105 16.54 -9.50 -0.21
CA ALA A 105 15.65 -8.38 -0.53
C ALA A 105 15.46 -8.25 -2.05
N THR A 106 16.53 -8.30 -2.85
CA THR A 106 16.43 -8.26 -4.32
C THR A 106 15.66 -9.44 -4.91
N GLU A 107 15.81 -10.64 -4.35
CA GLU A 107 15.04 -11.83 -4.75
C GLU A 107 13.55 -11.67 -4.44
N ILE A 108 13.22 -11.18 -3.25
CA ILE A 108 11.85 -10.83 -2.87
C ILE A 108 11.30 -9.77 -3.85
N TYR A 109 12.03 -8.68 -4.12
CA TYR A 109 11.60 -7.65 -5.05
C TYR A 109 11.47 -8.13 -6.50
N GLY A 110 12.33 -9.06 -6.94
CA GLY A 110 12.24 -9.71 -8.24
C GLY A 110 10.97 -10.56 -8.37
N LEU A 111 10.70 -11.41 -7.37
CA LEU A 111 9.48 -12.23 -7.31
C LEU A 111 8.21 -11.36 -7.27
N LEU A 112 8.25 -10.27 -6.52
CA LEU A 112 7.15 -9.30 -6.40
C LEU A 112 6.93 -8.52 -7.71
N SER A 113 7.99 -8.19 -8.43
CA SER A 113 7.92 -7.56 -9.74
C SER A 113 7.29 -8.52 -10.75
N LEU A 114 7.72 -9.78 -10.78
CA LEU A 114 7.14 -10.81 -11.64
C LEU A 114 5.65 -11.02 -11.35
N ALA A 115 5.26 -11.15 -10.08
CA ALA A 115 3.86 -11.26 -9.67
C ALA A 115 3.02 -10.05 -10.12
N SER A 116 3.60 -8.84 -10.12
CA SER A 116 2.91 -7.64 -10.58
C SER A 116 2.67 -7.64 -12.10
N HIS A 117 3.62 -8.14 -12.90
CA HIS A 117 3.46 -8.25 -14.36
C HIS A 117 2.51 -9.39 -14.72
N LEU A 118 2.65 -10.54 -14.06
CA LEU A 118 1.76 -11.68 -14.26
C LEU A 118 0.33 -11.34 -13.87
N GLY A 119 0.13 -10.61 -12.76
CA GLY A 119 -1.18 -10.12 -12.34
C GLY A 119 -1.86 -9.26 -13.40
N ALA A 120 -1.12 -8.33 -14.04
CA ALA A 120 -1.67 -7.49 -15.10
C ALA A 120 -2.04 -8.31 -16.36
N ALA A 121 -1.21 -9.28 -16.75
CA ALA A 121 -1.50 -10.16 -17.88
C ALA A 121 -2.76 -11.02 -17.62
N VAL A 122 -2.89 -11.56 -16.41
CA VAL A 122 -4.08 -12.32 -15.98
C VAL A 122 -5.32 -11.43 -15.99
N GLU A 123 -5.23 -10.20 -15.50
CA GLU A 123 -6.34 -9.23 -15.51
C GLU A 123 -6.83 -8.94 -16.94
N ILE A 124 -5.90 -8.70 -17.87
CA ILE A 124 -6.22 -8.50 -19.30
C ILE A 124 -6.91 -9.75 -19.88
N ALA A 125 -6.37 -10.94 -19.61
CA ALA A 125 -6.94 -12.19 -20.12
C ALA A 125 -8.35 -12.45 -19.57
N ILE A 126 -8.58 -12.17 -18.28
CA ILE A 126 -9.91 -12.24 -17.65
C ILE A 126 -10.87 -11.26 -18.33
N ASN A 127 -10.48 -9.99 -18.51
CA ASN A 127 -11.34 -8.98 -19.13
C ASN A 127 -11.71 -9.34 -20.59
N ILE A 128 -10.76 -9.84 -21.39
CA ILE A 128 -11.07 -10.33 -22.74
C ILE A 128 -12.04 -11.52 -22.68
N TYR A 129 -11.81 -12.46 -21.77
CA TYR A 129 -12.65 -13.65 -21.65
C TYR A 129 -14.09 -13.31 -21.25
N ILE A 130 -14.27 -12.50 -20.21
CA ILE A 130 -15.60 -12.15 -19.73
C ILE A 130 -16.39 -11.36 -20.78
N GLU A 131 -15.73 -10.46 -21.53
CA GLU A 131 -16.38 -9.71 -22.61
C GLU A 131 -16.81 -10.64 -23.75
N SER A 132 -15.97 -11.63 -24.09
CA SER A 132 -16.30 -12.65 -25.09
C SER A 132 -17.51 -13.51 -24.73
N LYS A 133 -17.76 -13.68 -23.43
CA LYS A 133 -18.84 -14.53 -22.89
C LYS A 133 -20.00 -13.73 -22.31
N ASN A 134 -19.94 -12.40 -22.37
CA ASN A 134 -20.90 -11.49 -21.74
C ASN A 134 -21.11 -11.82 -20.24
N ILE A 135 -20.02 -12.12 -19.54
CA ILE A 135 -20.01 -12.43 -18.10
C ILE A 135 -19.69 -11.15 -17.34
N SER A 136 -20.43 -10.86 -16.27
CA SER A 136 -20.08 -9.77 -15.37
C SER A 136 -18.90 -10.17 -14.47
N PHE A 137 -17.90 -9.31 -14.34
CA PHE A 137 -16.71 -9.53 -13.53
C PHE A 137 -17.00 -9.93 -12.09
N PHE A 138 -17.97 -9.28 -11.44
CA PHE A 138 -18.37 -9.60 -10.06
C PHE A 138 -19.09 -10.94 -9.96
N LYS A 139 -19.73 -11.37 -11.05
CA LYS A 139 -20.44 -12.65 -11.13
C LYS A 139 -19.53 -13.81 -11.50
N ILE A 140 -18.22 -13.61 -11.68
CA ILE A 140 -17.26 -14.71 -11.96
C ILE A 140 -17.30 -15.76 -10.84
N MET A 141 -17.48 -15.33 -9.59
CA MET A 141 -17.59 -16.24 -8.45
C MET A 141 -19.00 -16.82 -8.27
N ASP A 142 -20.03 -16.13 -8.77
CA ASP A 142 -21.42 -16.54 -8.68
C ASP A 142 -21.71 -17.74 -9.60
N GLY A 143 -22.33 -18.79 -9.07
CA GLY A 143 -22.86 -19.90 -9.88
C GLY A 143 -22.74 -21.28 -9.23
N LYS A 144 -23.71 -22.15 -9.53
CA LYS A 144 -23.67 -23.58 -9.20
C LYS A 144 -22.57 -24.26 -10.02
N ASN A 145 -21.60 -24.83 -9.30
CA ASN A 145 -20.55 -25.79 -9.66
C ASN A 145 -20.08 -25.89 -11.14
N ASP A 146 -18.77 -25.63 -11.31
CA ASP A 146 -17.84 -26.19 -12.31
C ASP A 146 -17.71 -25.56 -13.70
N THR A 147 -18.62 -24.71 -14.19
CA THR A 147 -18.58 -24.30 -15.63
C THR A 147 -17.36 -23.44 -16.03
N HIS A 148 -16.63 -22.83 -15.09
CA HIS A 148 -15.41 -22.07 -15.39
C HIS A 148 -14.38 -22.14 -14.25
N ILE A 149 -14.09 -23.34 -13.73
CA ILE A 149 -13.18 -23.50 -12.58
C ILE A 149 -11.82 -22.82 -12.79
N CYS A 150 -11.24 -22.92 -13.99
CA CYS A 150 -9.99 -22.24 -14.33
C CYS A 150 -10.12 -20.71 -14.24
N LEU A 151 -11.21 -20.13 -14.73
CA LEU A 151 -11.46 -18.68 -14.62
C LEU A 151 -11.57 -18.26 -13.16
N LYS A 152 -12.26 -19.05 -12.32
CA LYS A 152 -12.38 -18.77 -10.89
C LYS A 152 -11.02 -18.80 -10.18
N ILE A 153 -10.16 -19.78 -10.50
CA ILE A 153 -8.80 -19.87 -9.97
C ILE A 153 -7.98 -18.64 -10.37
N TRP A 154 -7.98 -18.28 -11.65
CA TRP A 154 -7.26 -17.11 -12.15
C TRP A 154 -7.82 -15.79 -11.60
N TYR A 155 -9.13 -15.71 -11.39
CA TYR A 155 -9.77 -14.57 -10.76
C TYR A 155 -9.35 -14.42 -9.29
N LEU A 156 -9.28 -15.52 -8.54
CA LEU A 156 -8.75 -15.51 -7.16
C LEU A 156 -7.27 -15.10 -7.13
N TYR A 157 -6.46 -15.60 -8.06
CA TYR A 157 -5.07 -15.16 -8.22
C TYR A 157 -4.99 -13.66 -8.56
N TYR A 158 -5.84 -13.17 -9.47
CA TYR A 158 -5.92 -11.75 -9.80
C TYR A 158 -6.27 -10.92 -8.58
N ARG A 159 -7.32 -11.28 -7.82
CA ARG A 159 -7.70 -10.54 -6.60
C ARG A 159 -6.55 -10.49 -5.61
N TRP A 160 -5.84 -11.60 -5.44
CA TRP A 160 -4.65 -11.68 -4.58
C TRP A 160 -3.51 -10.77 -5.05
N ALA A 161 -3.13 -10.88 -6.33
CA ALA A 161 -2.09 -10.04 -6.92
C ALA A 161 -2.49 -8.55 -6.92
N GLY A 162 -3.78 -8.26 -7.10
CA GLY A 162 -4.40 -6.94 -7.02
C GLY A 162 -4.26 -6.36 -5.61
N ILE A 163 -4.67 -7.09 -4.57
CA ILE A 163 -4.49 -6.70 -3.16
C ILE A 163 -3.03 -6.34 -2.89
N TRP A 164 -2.09 -7.16 -3.36
CA TRP A 164 -0.66 -6.86 -3.24
C TRP A 164 -0.20 -5.60 -4.00
N LYS A 165 -0.72 -5.39 -5.21
CA LYS A 165 -0.45 -4.19 -6.01
C LYS A 165 -0.99 -2.93 -5.31
N VAL A 166 -2.17 -3.03 -4.70
CA VAL A 166 -2.78 -1.96 -3.88
C VAL A 166 -1.88 -1.57 -2.72
N TYR A 167 -1.31 -2.53 -1.98
CA TYR A 167 -0.36 -2.20 -0.92
C TYR A 167 0.81 -1.35 -1.40
N LYS A 168 1.47 -1.79 -2.48
CA LYS A 168 2.62 -1.07 -3.03
C LYS A 168 2.23 0.32 -3.52
N MET A 169 1.02 0.50 -4.03
CA MET A 169 0.46 1.78 -4.44
C MET A 169 0.04 2.65 -3.26
N GLY A 170 -0.63 2.11 -2.25
CA GLY A 170 -1.02 2.77 -0.99
C GLY A 170 0.17 3.33 -0.24
N ILE A 171 1.30 2.63 -0.27
CA ILE A 171 2.58 3.15 0.24
C ILE A 171 3.05 4.37 -0.58
N ARG A 172 2.95 4.31 -1.92
CA ARG A 172 3.42 5.38 -2.82
C ARG A 172 2.57 6.65 -2.75
N VAL A 173 1.26 6.50 -2.52
CA VAL A 173 0.34 7.63 -2.37
C VAL A 173 0.21 8.10 -0.93
N GLY A 174 0.85 7.40 0.01
CA GLY A 174 0.86 7.81 1.42
C GLY A 174 -0.48 7.70 2.14
N ASN A 175 -1.41 6.93 1.58
CA ASN A 175 -2.76 6.80 2.11
C ASN A 175 -2.79 5.71 3.18
N PHE A 176 -2.81 6.15 4.43
CA PHE A 176 -2.88 5.26 5.59
C PHE A 176 -4.12 4.35 5.57
N GLY A 177 -5.29 4.87 5.15
CA GLY A 177 -6.50 4.07 5.04
C GLY A 177 -6.31 2.88 4.11
N ILE A 178 -5.80 3.13 2.89
CA ILE A 178 -5.49 2.07 1.91
C ILE A 178 -4.49 1.06 2.47
N GLN A 179 -3.46 1.52 3.20
CA GLN A 179 -2.48 0.63 3.81
C GLN A 179 -3.10 -0.26 4.90
N LYS A 180 -3.90 0.32 5.80
CA LYS A 180 -4.60 -0.39 6.87
C LYS A 180 -5.57 -1.42 6.31
N ASP A 181 -6.40 -0.99 5.36
CA ASP A 181 -7.42 -1.82 4.70
C ASP A 181 -6.78 -2.96 3.89
N PHE A 182 -5.61 -2.74 3.30
CA PHE A 182 -4.82 -3.82 2.72
C PHE A 182 -4.34 -4.82 3.77
N LEU A 183 -3.74 -4.36 4.87
CA LEU A 183 -3.18 -5.25 5.90
C LEU A 183 -4.26 -6.16 6.47
N ALA A 184 -5.46 -5.62 6.70
CA ALA A 184 -6.63 -6.38 7.12
C ALA A 184 -7.04 -7.45 6.09
N ALA A 185 -7.02 -7.12 4.80
CA ALA A 185 -7.36 -8.07 3.73
C ALA A 185 -6.27 -9.12 3.49
N ALA A 186 -5.01 -8.78 3.75
CA ALA A 186 -3.85 -9.63 3.41
C ALA A 186 -3.39 -10.55 4.54
N GLU A 187 -3.78 -10.29 5.79
CA GLU A 187 -3.36 -11.07 6.97
C GLU A 187 -3.51 -12.60 6.81
N PRO A 188 -4.65 -13.13 6.29
CA PRO A 188 -4.84 -14.58 6.17
C PRO A 188 -3.83 -15.25 5.22
N LEU A 189 -3.21 -14.46 4.33
CA LEU A 189 -2.24 -14.93 3.34
C LEU A 189 -0.84 -15.09 3.95
N PHE A 190 -0.49 -14.27 4.93
CA PHE A 190 0.78 -14.44 5.64
C PHE A 190 0.74 -15.69 6.52
N ALA A 191 -0.43 -16.04 7.05
CA ALA A 191 -0.63 -17.28 7.79
C ALA A 191 -0.44 -18.51 6.87
N SER A 192 -1.02 -18.49 5.67
CA SER A 192 -0.88 -19.59 4.71
C SER A 192 0.54 -19.75 4.15
N ALA A 193 1.33 -18.67 4.11
CA ALA A 193 2.74 -18.69 3.74
C ALA A 193 3.69 -19.09 4.89
N ALA A 194 3.17 -19.64 5.99
CA ALA A 194 3.90 -19.99 7.21
C ALA A 194 4.68 -18.81 7.85
N LYS A 195 4.22 -17.57 7.62
CA LYS A 195 4.77 -16.34 8.22
C LYS A 195 3.93 -15.88 9.40
N SER A 196 3.62 -16.80 10.31
CA SER A 196 2.75 -16.56 11.47
C SER A 196 3.20 -15.38 12.35
N ASN A 197 4.51 -15.15 12.50
CA ASN A 197 5.01 -13.99 13.24
C ASN A 197 4.58 -12.65 12.63
N TYR A 198 4.52 -12.58 11.29
CA TYR A 198 4.09 -11.37 10.59
C TYR A 198 2.58 -11.18 10.72
N THR A 199 1.82 -12.27 10.60
CA THR A 199 0.38 -12.33 10.87
C THR A 199 0.06 -11.80 12.28
N THR A 200 0.74 -12.30 13.31
CA THR A 200 0.55 -11.83 14.70
C THR A 200 0.88 -10.35 14.86
N ALA A 201 1.94 -9.86 14.21
CA ALA A 201 2.29 -8.45 14.24
C ALA A 201 1.22 -7.57 13.57
N ILE A 202 0.66 -8.00 12.43
CA ILE A 202 -0.45 -7.31 11.76
C ILE A 202 -1.69 -7.29 12.66
N ALA A 203 -2.06 -8.43 13.23
CA ALA A 203 -3.22 -8.54 14.12
C ALA A 203 -3.11 -7.61 15.32
N HIS A 204 -1.95 -7.59 15.98
CA HIS A 204 -1.66 -6.69 17.09
C HIS A 204 -1.65 -5.22 16.67
N TYR A 205 -1.12 -4.92 15.49
CA TYR A 205 -1.15 -3.56 14.94
C TYR A 205 -2.59 -3.09 14.70
N LEU A 206 -3.40 -3.87 13.99
CA LEU A 206 -4.79 -3.54 13.68
C LEU A 206 -5.65 -3.44 14.94
N SER A 207 -5.41 -4.28 15.95
CA SER A 207 -6.11 -4.19 17.23
C SER A 207 -5.79 -2.90 17.99
N ILE A 208 -4.53 -2.46 18.00
CA ILE A 208 -4.14 -1.16 18.57
C ILE A 208 -4.88 -0.03 17.83
N ILE A 209 -4.85 -0.03 16.50
CA ILE A 209 -5.53 1.02 15.73
C ILE A 209 -7.04 1.05 16.03
N ALA A 210 -7.69 -0.12 16.07
CA ALA A 210 -9.11 -0.22 16.37
C ALA A 210 -9.45 0.21 17.81
N ALA A 211 -8.58 -0.06 18.79
CA ALA A 211 -8.77 0.35 20.17
C ALA A 211 -8.48 1.84 20.41
N HIS A 212 -7.73 2.49 19.52
CA HIS A 212 -7.26 3.87 19.67
C HIS A 212 -7.65 4.74 18.46
N PRO A 213 -8.91 5.20 18.33
CA PRO A 213 -9.38 5.98 17.17
C PRO A 213 -8.61 7.29 16.96
N GLN A 214 -8.13 7.92 18.03
CA GLN A 214 -7.30 9.13 17.93
C GLN A 214 -5.92 8.84 17.33
N LEU A 215 -5.37 7.65 17.57
CA LEU A 215 -4.13 7.20 16.92
C LEU A 215 -4.38 6.95 15.42
N GLU A 216 -5.50 6.30 15.09
CA GLU A 216 -5.93 6.10 13.70
C GLU A 216 -6.03 7.45 12.95
N GLU A 217 -6.68 8.44 13.54
CA GLU A 217 -6.80 9.78 12.98
C GLU A 217 -5.42 10.42 12.76
N LYS A 218 -4.50 10.34 13.74
CA LYS A 218 -3.14 10.86 13.58
C LYS A 218 -2.41 10.20 12.41
N LEU A 219 -2.56 8.89 12.26
CA LEU A 219 -1.92 8.15 11.16
C LEU A 219 -2.46 8.53 9.78
N HIS A 220 -3.67 9.09 9.66
CA HIS A 220 -4.11 9.69 8.40
C HIS A 220 -3.26 10.91 7.97
N TYR A 221 -2.66 11.63 8.92
CA TYR A 221 -1.78 12.77 8.65
C TYR A 221 -0.32 12.37 8.47
N VAL A 222 0.17 11.42 9.28
CA VAL A 222 1.60 11.06 9.35
C VAL A 222 1.93 9.64 8.91
N GLY A 223 0.98 8.88 8.36
CA GLY A 223 1.18 7.47 7.99
C GLY A 223 2.22 7.25 6.90
N SER A 224 2.74 8.31 6.27
CA SER A 224 3.84 8.24 5.32
C SER A 224 4.73 9.48 5.35
N PHE A 225 5.93 9.30 4.83
CA PHE A 225 6.95 10.29 4.61
C PHE A 225 6.77 10.93 3.23
N LYS A 226 6.50 12.24 3.20
CA LYS A 226 6.27 13.01 1.98
C LYS A 226 7.54 13.72 1.52
N ILE A 227 7.96 13.44 0.29
CA ILE A 227 9.06 14.12 -0.41
C ILE A 227 8.49 15.01 -1.50
N LEU A 228 8.76 16.30 -1.38
CA LEU A 228 8.50 17.26 -2.46
C LEU A 228 9.61 17.16 -3.50
N HIS A 229 9.23 17.05 -4.78
CA HIS A 229 10.16 17.28 -5.89
C HIS A 229 10.12 18.76 -6.27
N GLU A 230 11.27 19.33 -6.62
CA GLU A 230 11.37 20.71 -7.07
C GLU A 230 10.55 20.93 -8.35
N LYS A 231 9.98 22.14 -8.48
CA LYS A 231 9.22 22.54 -9.67
C LYS A 231 10.17 22.61 -10.87
N ASN A 232 9.92 21.80 -11.89
CA ASN A 232 10.26 22.18 -13.26
C ASN A 232 9.12 23.05 -13.82
N GLU A 233 9.46 24.07 -14.60
CA GLU A 233 8.56 25.15 -15.05
C GLU A 233 7.25 24.67 -15.71
N ASP A 234 7.18 23.42 -16.18
CA ASP A 234 6.02 22.84 -16.88
C ASP A 234 5.22 21.80 -16.07
N SER A 235 5.54 21.54 -14.79
CA SER A 235 4.81 20.53 -13.99
C SER A 235 4.42 21.03 -12.61
N ASN A 236 3.14 20.87 -12.25
CA ASN A 236 2.66 20.98 -10.88
C ASN A 236 3.57 20.18 -9.94
N SER A 237 3.90 20.73 -8.77
CA SER A 237 4.71 20.04 -7.76
C SER A 237 4.10 18.67 -7.44
N TYR A 238 4.70 17.60 -7.96
CA TYR A 238 4.32 16.25 -7.59
C TYR A 238 5.18 15.85 -6.40
N HIS A 239 4.54 15.26 -5.39
CA HIS A 239 5.23 14.74 -4.23
C HIS A 239 5.16 13.22 -4.27
N THR A 240 6.18 12.57 -3.73
CA THR A 240 6.17 11.11 -3.55
C THR A 240 6.03 10.81 -2.07
N CYS A 241 5.10 9.93 -1.73
CA CYS A 241 4.96 9.43 -0.37
C CYS A 241 5.63 8.06 -0.23
N PHE A 242 6.25 7.83 0.92
CA PHE A 242 6.85 6.56 1.31
C PHE A 242 6.34 6.15 2.69
N GLY A 243 5.95 4.90 2.88
CA GLY A 243 5.79 4.35 4.24
C GLY A 243 7.11 4.51 5.00
N PHE A 244 7.07 4.71 6.31
CA PHE A 244 8.30 4.96 7.08
C PHE A 244 9.35 3.86 6.89
N ASP A 245 8.94 2.60 6.93
CA ASP A 245 9.79 1.44 6.66
C ASP A 245 10.46 1.51 5.28
N LYS A 246 9.69 1.84 4.24
CA LYS A 246 10.17 1.95 2.87
C LYS A 246 11.05 3.18 2.64
N ALA A 247 10.77 4.29 3.33
CA ALA A 247 11.63 5.47 3.33
C ALA A 247 12.99 5.12 3.96
N LEU A 248 12.98 4.43 5.10
CA LEU A 248 14.20 3.97 5.76
C LEU A 248 15.01 3.01 4.87
N GLU A 249 14.34 2.09 4.17
CA GLU A 249 14.95 1.17 3.21
C GLU A 249 15.51 1.89 1.98
N THR A 250 14.74 2.81 1.39
CA THR A 250 15.11 3.52 0.14
C THR A 250 16.24 4.52 0.37
N PHE A 251 16.21 5.25 1.49
CA PHE A 251 17.20 6.28 1.81
C PHE A 251 18.33 5.77 2.72
N GLY A 252 18.37 4.47 3.02
CA GLY A 252 19.48 3.82 3.71
C GLY A 252 19.63 4.20 5.19
N ALA A 253 18.54 4.53 5.87
CA ALA A 253 18.57 4.86 7.29
C ALA A 253 18.45 3.58 8.14
N LYS A 254 19.58 3.11 8.68
CA LYS A 254 19.62 1.94 9.56
C LYS A 254 19.13 2.28 10.95
N TYR A 255 18.08 1.57 11.36
CA TYR A 255 17.40 1.62 12.67
C TYR A 255 16.89 3.00 13.11
N VAL A 256 15.57 3.12 13.19
CA VAL A 256 14.91 4.08 14.09
C VAL A 256 14.24 3.26 15.18
N LYS A 257 14.93 3.06 16.30
CA LYS A 257 14.28 2.59 17.52
C LYS A 257 14.26 3.74 18.51
N GLN A 258 13.06 4.04 18.98
CA GLN A 258 12.69 4.95 20.08
C GLN A 258 13.00 6.43 19.84
N ASN A 259 11.98 7.16 19.42
CA ASN A 259 11.37 8.24 20.23
C ASN A 259 10.21 8.84 19.44
N ILE A 260 9.06 8.17 19.49
CA ILE A 260 7.74 8.78 19.23
C ILE A 260 7.18 9.18 20.59
N THR A 261 7.93 9.97 21.35
CA THR A 261 7.45 10.64 22.56
C THR A 261 7.42 12.12 22.21
N GLY A 262 6.22 12.70 22.21
CA GLY A 262 5.88 14.02 21.66
C GLY A 262 6.50 15.22 22.39
N ASN A 263 7.71 15.09 22.94
CA ASN A 263 8.47 16.22 23.43
C ASN A 263 9.20 16.86 22.25
N THR A 264 8.88 18.12 21.97
CA THR A 264 9.66 19.01 21.11
C THR A 264 11.08 19.10 21.67
N ILE A 265 11.99 18.28 21.15
CA ILE A 265 13.42 18.40 21.47
C ILE A 265 13.94 19.58 20.67
N ASP A 266 14.28 20.67 21.36
CA ASP A 266 14.94 21.82 20.76
C ASP A 266 16.35 21.43 20.26
N GLU A 267 16.82 22.07 19.18
CA GLU A 267 18.09 21.75 18.52
C GLU A 267 19.29 21.78 19.49
N LYS A 268 19.27 22.69 20.48
CA LYS A 268 20.29 22.81 21.52
C LYS A 268 20.24 21.63 22.49
N SER A 269 19.06 21.19 22.90
CA SER A 269 18.88 19.99 23.73
C SER A 269 19.39 18.73 23.02
N LEU A 270 19.12 18.57 21.72
CA LEU A 270 19.62 17.46 20.93
C LEU A 270 21.16 17.47 20.85
N ARG A 271 21.76 18.63 20.57
CA ARG A 271 23.23 18.80 20.52
C ARG A 271 23.90 18.49 21.86
N ASN A 272 23.27 18.84 22.98
CA ASN A 272 23.82 18.57 24.31
C ASN A 272 23.76 17.07 24.67
N GLN A 273 22.71 16.35 24.28
CA GLN A 273 22.61 14.91 24.51
C GLN A 273 23.62 14.11 23.68
N ILE A 274 23.91 14.54 22.45
CA ILE A 274 24.95 13.94 21.60
C ILE A 274 26.35 14.14 22.20
N LYS A 275 26.60 15.28 22.86
CA LYS A 275 27.89 15.59 23.50
C LYS A 275 28.09 14.92 24.86
N ALA A 276 27.04 14.38 25.46
CA ALA A 276 27.08 13.73 26.77
C ALA A 276 27.31 12.20 26.70
N CYS A 277 27.37 11.63 25.49
CA CYS A 277 27.84 10.27 25.21
C CYS A 277 29.29 10.29 24.73
#